data_AF-A0A924DRZ0-F1
#
_entry.id   AF-A0A924DRZ0-F1
#
_cell.length_a   1.000
_cell.length_b   1.000
_cell.length_c   1.000
_cell.angle_alpha   90.00
_cell.angle_beta   90.00
_cell.angle_gamma   90.00
#
_symmetry.space_group_name_H-M   'P 1'
#
loop_
_entity.id
_entity.type
_entity.pdbx_description
1 polymer ?
#
loop_
_entity_poly.entity_id
_entity_poly.type
_entity_poly.pdbx_seq_one_letter_code
_entity_poly.pdbx_strand_id
1 'polypeptide(L)'
;MPASASFGRDKLKGTTKTQGDFNLSVHFDEEGAVLRTSMVMPQHYKLEIDGVEVAGVHSVEGLESESDFVEYKDGEDGVIHTRPGNHKPGKMVITKDWSNTSEWYKWRKAVLDGKVERRSISVIFQNDDGKEAGRINLYDCWPVLWAGPELNAKSSGHAQEKIEISWETLELKAGK
;
A
#
# COMPACT_ATOMS: atom_id res chain seq x y z
N MET A 1 -19.92 75.56 5.38
CA MET A 1 -18.67 74.94 4.89
C MET A 1 -18.66 73.47 5.27
N PRO A 2 -18.81 72.53 4.33
CA PRO A 2 -18.44 71.13 4.53
C PRO A 2 -17.19 70.77 3.70
N ALA A 3 -16.27 70.04 4.33
CA ALA A 3 -15.00 69.62 3.77
C ALA A 3 -15.18 68.52 2.69
N SER A 4 -14.48 68.71 1.58
CA SER A 4 -14.37 67.80 0.44
C SER A 4 -13.34 66.70 0.73
N ALA A 5 -13.70 65.43 0.52
CA ALA A 5 -12.75 64.32 0.48
C ALA A 5 -12.61 63.85 -0.98
N SER A 6 -11.39 63.99 -1.50
CA SER A 6 -10.97 63.62 -2.85
C SER A 6 -10.74 62.11 -2.95
N PHE A 7 -11.35 61.45 -3.94
CA PHE A 7 -11.06 60.06 -4.31
C PHE A 7 -10.08 60.04 -5.49
N GLY A 8 -8.83 59.64 -5.23
CA GLY A 8 -7.82 59.39 -6.25
C GLY A 8 -8.03 58.01 -6.89
N ARG A 9 -8.01 57.97 -8.23
CA ARG A 9 -7.96 56.74 -9.02
C ARG A 9 -6.54 56.19 -8.96
N ASP A 10 -6.36 54.97 -8.44
CA ASP A 10 -5.22 54.16 -8.81
C ASP A 10 -5.64 52.76 -9.24
N LYS A 11 -5.03 52.30 -10.33
CA LYS A 11 -5.45 51.14 -11.12
C LYS A 11 -4.70 49.89 -10.67
N LEU A 12 -5.36 49.02 -9.90
CA LEU A 12 -4.87 47.66 -9.68
C LEU A 12 -5.29 46.74 -10.83
N LYS A 13 -4.40 46.61 -11.82
CA LYS A 13 -4.42 45.50 -12.80
C LYS A 13 -3.63 44.31 -12.23
N GLY A 14 -4.34 43.22 -11.97
CA GLY A 14 -3.93 41.82 -12.16
C GLY A 14 -2.76 41.25 -11.34
N THR A 15 -3.05 40.21 -10.53
CA THR A 15 -2.43 38.86 -10.64
C THR A 15 -3.07 37.86 -9.65
N THR A 16 -3.93 36.99 -10.18
CA THR A 16 -4.11 35.54 -9.88
C THR A 16 -3.66 34.93 -8.54
N LYS A 17 -4.60 34.24 -7.87
CA LYS A 17 -4.59 32.77 -7.57
C LYS A 17 -5.88 32.44 -6.80
N THR A 18 -6.88 31.84 -7.43
CA THR A 18 -7.13 30.38 -7.56
C THR A 18 -8.27 29.98 -6.62
N GLN A 19 -9.41 29.80 -7.27
CA GLN A 19 -10.58 29.05 -6.84
C GLN A 19 -10.16 27.65 -6.34
N GLY A 20 -10.51 27.31 -5.10
CA GLY A 20 -10.17 26.02 -4.52
C GLY A 20 -10.44 25.95 -3.01
N ASP A 21 -11.62 26.39 -2.58
CA ASP A 21 -12.14 26.06 -1.25
C ASP A 21 -12.48 24.56 -1.23
N PHE A 22 -11.46 23.71 -1.06
CA PHE A 22 -11.63 22.30 -0.72
C PHE A 22 -11.80 22.19 0.79
N ASN A 23 -13.05 22.29 1.25
CA ASN A 23 -13.40 22.01 2.63
C ASN A 23 -13.31 20.48 2.85
N LEU A 24 -12.16 19.99 3.29
CA LEU A 24 -12.01 18.62 3.78
C LEU A 24 -12.55 18.59 5.21
N SER A 25 -13.82 18.21 5.38
CA SER A 25 -14.41 17.96 6.69
C SER A 25 -13.76 16.73 7.32
N VAL A 26 -12.79 16.98 8.20
CA VAL A 26 -12.25 15.99 9.13
C VAL A 26 -13.34 15.72 10.17
N HIS A 27 -13.87 14.51 10.17
CA HIS A 27 -14.74 14.03 11.25
C HIS A 27 -13.87 13.76 12.49
N PHE A 28 -14.22 14.36 13.62
CA PHE A 28 -13.57 14.19 14.92
C PHE A 28 -14.35 13.17 15.74
N ASP A 29 -13.67 12.15 16.28
CA ASP A 29 -14.20 11.34 17.39
C ASP A 29 -13.94 12.06 18.73
N GLU A 30 -14.81 11.82 19.73
CA GLU A 30 -14.94 12.59 21.00
C GLU A 30 -13.71 12.57 21.94
N GLU A 31 -12.57 11.99 21.57
CA GLU A 31 -11.36 11.93 22.42
C GLU A 31 -10.22 12.90 22.04
N GLY A 32 -10.44 13.83 21.10
CA GLY A 32 -9.49 14.95 20.89
C GLY A 32 -8.09 14.53 20.41
N ALA A 33 -7.95 13.33 19.83
CA ALA A 33 -6.75 12.98 19.09
C ALA A 33 -6.77 13.70 17.73
N VAL A 34 -5.86 14.65 17.53
CA VAL A 34 -5.60 15.22 16.21
C VAL A 34 -5.12 14.08 15.32
N LEU A 35 -5.92 13.70 14.31
CA LEU A 35 -5.46 12.84 13.22
C LEU A 35 -4.36 13.60 12.47
N ARG A 36 -3.13 13.51 12.97
CA ARG A 36 -1.95 13.86 12.18
C ARG A 36 -1.83 12.75 11.15
N THR A 37 -2.52 12.90 10.02
CA THR A 37 -2.24 12.11 8.82
C THR A 37 -0.82 12.46 8.40
N SER A 38 0.13 11.69 8.94
CA SER A 38 1.49 11.64 8.44
C SER A 38 1.37 10.97 7.07
N MET A 39 1.47 11.76 6.01
CA MET A 39 1.39 11.25 4.65
C MET A 39 2.60 10.34 4.44
N VAL A 40 2.38 9.03 4.38
CA VAL A 40 3.44 8.08 4.06
C VAL A 40 3.76 8.19 2.58
N MET A 41 5.02 8.47 2.27
CA MET A 41 5.51 8.42 0.90
C MET A 41 5.71 6.95 0.48
N PRO A 42 5.19 6.52 -0.69
CA PRO A 42 5.25 5.12 -1.12
C PRO A 42 6.69 4.61 -1.39
N GLN A 43 7.68 5.50 -1.37
CA GLN A 43 9.09 5.19 -1.61
C GLN A 43 9.83 4.77 -0.33
N HIS A 44 9.26 5.05 0.85
CA HIS A 44 9.89 4.76 2.13
C HIS A 44 9.18 3.57 2.79
N TYR A 45 9.65 2.37 2.46
CA TYR A 45 9.14 1.14 3.04
C TYR A 45 10.25 0.12 3.27
N LYS A 46 9.98 -0.81 4.18
CA LYS A 46 10.82 -1.97 4.46
C LYS A 46 9.99 -3.23 4.33
N LEU A 47 10.63 -4.31 3.89
CA LEU A 47 10.03 -5.62 3.81
C LEU A 47 10.73 -6.55 4.81
N GLU A 48 9.98 -7.21 5.66
CA GLU A 48 10.47 -8.25 6.55
C GLU A 48 9.81 -9.58 6.20
N ILE A 49 10.59 -10.67 6.19
CA ILE A 49 10.08 -12.04 6.05
C ILE A 49 10.55 -12.84 7.26
N ASP A 50 9.62 -13.39 8.04
CA ASP A 50 9.86 -14.07 9.32
C ASP A 50 10.74 -13.27 10.30
N GLY A 51 10.57 -11.94 10.30
CA GLY A 51 11.34 -11.01 11.13
C GLY A 51 12.76 -10.71 10.63
N VAL A 52 13.13 -11.20 9.43
CA VAL A 52 14.39 -10.84 8.77
C VAL A 52 14.11 -9.75 7.73
N GLU A 53 14.80 -8.61 7.85
CA GLU A 53 14.71 -7.52 6.87
C GLU A 53 15.30 -7.96 5.52
N VAL A 54 14.52 -7.79 4.45
CA VAL A 54 14.92 -8.06 3.08
C VAL A 54 15.39 -6.76 2.44
N ALA A 55 16.68 -6.70 2.12
CA ALA A 55 17.27 -5.57 1.42
C ALA A 55 17.07 -5.67 -0.11
N GLY A 56 17.13 -4.51 -0.79
CA GLY A 56 17.12 -4.44 -2.25
C GLY A 56 15.75 -4.66 -2.90
N VAL A 57 14.66 -4.43 -2.16
CA VAL A 57 13.30 -4.50 -2.69
C VAL A 57 13.01 -3.23 -3.51
N HIS A 58 12.57 -3.42 -4.75
CA HIS A 58 12.24 -2.34 -5.69
C HIS A 58 10.74 -2.04 -5.71
N SER A 59 9.91 -3.07 -5.73
CA SER A 59 8.46 -2.91 -5.74
C SER A 59 7.76 -4.03 -4.97
N VAL A 60 6.64 -3.66 -4.36
CA VAL A 60 5.66 -4.55 -3.75
C VAL A 60 4.30 -4.18 -4.33
N GLU A 61 3.64 -5.13 -4.98
CA GLU A 61 2.38 -4.93 -5.69
C GLU A 61 1.37 -6.01 -5.27
N GLY A 62 0.06 -5.77 -5.45
CA GLY A 62 -0.98 -6.77 -5.13
C GLY A 62 -1.33 -6.86 -3.63
N LEU A 63 -1.17 -5.77 -2.88
CA LEU A 63 -1.66 -5.66 -1.51
C LEU A 63 -3.18 -5.35 -1.50
N GLU A 64 -3.99 -6.26 -2.04
CA GLU A 64 -5.44 -6.12 -2.17
C GLU A 64 -6.18 -7.23 -1.43
N SER A 65 -7.27 -6.89 -0.74
CA SER A 65 -8.12 -7.84 -0.02
C SER A 65 -9.51 -7.85 -0.64
N GLU A 66 -9.90 -8.97 -1.24
CA GLU A 66 -11.21 -9.16 -1.87
C GLU A 66 -12.04 -10.20 -1.10
N SER A 67 -13.34 -9.96 -0.98
CA SER A 67 -14.31 -10.93 -0.49
C SER A 67 -15.44 -11.10 -1.49
N ASP A 68 -15.91 -12.32 -1.67
CA ASP A 68 -17.13 -12.55 -2.45
C ASP A 68 -18.35 -11.96 -1.74
N PHE A 69 -19.43 -11.73 -2.47
CA PHE A 69 -20.74 -11.39 -1.90
C PHE A 69 -21.79 -12.37 -2.42
N VAL A 70 -22.78 -12.65 -1.58
CA VAL A 70 -23.92 -13.50 -1.91
C VAL A 70 -25.16 -12.63 -1.92
N GLU A 71 -25.88 -12.65 -3.04
CA GLU A 71 -27.14 -11.96 -3.22
C GLU A 71 -28.31 -12.83 -2.75
N TYR A 72 -29.22 -12.26 -1.98
CA TYR A 72 -30.46 -12.91 -1.58
C TYR A 72 -31.63 -11.95 -1.69
N LYS A 73 -32.81 -12.50 -1.99
CA LYS A 73 -34.08 -11.77 -1.98
C LYS A 73 -34.81 -12.11 -0.69
N ASP A 74 -35.16 -11.09 0.08
CA ASP A 74 -35.98 -11.25 1.26
C ASP A 74 -37.44 -10.91 0.89
N GLY A 75 -38.31 -11.92 0.93
CA GLY A 75 -39.75 -11.76 0.76
C GLY A 75 -40.21 -11.02 -0.51
N GLU A 76 -41.22 -10.16 -0.34
CA GLU A 76 -41.95 -9.42 -1.38
C GLU A 76 -41.49 -7.95 -1.49
N ASP A 77 -40.39 -7.57 -0.84
CA ASP A 77 -39.86 -6.19 -0.89
C ASP A 77 -39.23 -5.83 -2.26
N GLY A 78 -38.96 -6.84 -3.10
CA GLY A 78 -38.39 -6.64 -4.44
C GLY A 78 -36.92 -6.16 -4.45
N VAL A 79 -36.34 -5.92 -3.27
CA VAL A 79 -34.95 -5.49 -3.08
C VAL A 79 -34.03 -6.71 -2.95
N ILE A 80 -32.90 -6.67 -3.66
CA ILE A 80 -31.82 -7.67 -3.53
C ILE A 80 -30.88 -7.18 -2.44
N HIS A 81 -30.69 -7.99 -1.41
CA HIS A 81 -29.75 -7.75 -0.33
C HIS A 81 -28.47 -8.55 -0.55
N THR A 82 -27.34 -7.99 -0.13
CA THR A 82 -26.03 -8.64 -0.20
C THR A 82 -25.54 -9.04 1.18
N ARG A 83 -24.89 -10.20 1.27
CA ARG A 83 -24.12 -10.62 2.46
C ARG A 83 -22.66 -10.88 2.08
N PRO A 84 -21.71 -10.60 2.97
CA PRO A 84 -20.32 -10.98 2.74
C PRO A 84 -20.21 -12.51 2.63
N GLY A 85 -19.59 -12.97 1.56
CA GLY A 85 -19.26 -14.36 1.28
C GLY A 85 -17.86 -14.71 1.79
N ASN A 86 -17.22 -15.67 1.12
CA ASN A 86 -15.89 -16.13 1.51
C ASN A 86 -14.81 -15.10 1.17
N HIS A 87 -13.78 -15.03 2.01
CA HIS A 87 -12.58 -14.26 1.72
C HIS A 87 -11.73 -14.99 0.67
N LYS A 88 -11.24 -14.26 -0.34
CA LYS A 88 -10.32 -14.82 -1.32
C LYS A 88 -8.88 -14.62 -0.86
N PRO A 89 -8.01 -15.65 -1.00
CA PRO A 89 -6.60 -15.48 -0.74
C PRO A 89 -6.01 -14.47 -1.71
N GLY A 90 -5.29 -13.48 -1.17
CA GLY A 90 -4.62 -12.47 -1.98
C GLY A 90 -3.33 -12.98 -2.59
N LYS A 91 -2.82 -12.20 -3.55
CA LYS A 91 -1.53 -12.44 -4.21
C LYS A 91 -0.75 -11.15 -4.25
N MET A 92 0.50 -11.23 -3.80
CA MET A 92 1.43 -10.13 -3.83
C MET A 92 2.61 -10.48 -4.72
N VAL A 93 3.10 -9.47 -5.43
CA VAL A 93 4.27 -9.56 -6.29
C VAL A 93 5.37 -8.71 -5.69
N ILE A 94 6.56 -9.29 -5.51
CA ILE A 94 7.73 -8.57 -5.01
C ILE A 94 8.83 -8.64 -6.06
N THR A 95 9.35 -7.48 -6.42
CA THR A 95 10.54 -7.35 -7.27
C THR A 95 11.70 -6.88 -6.42
N LYS A 96 12.83 -7.58 -6.49
CA LYS A 96 14.06 -7.20 -5.78
C LYS A 96 15.30 -7.40 -6.64
N ASP A 97 16.41 -6.84 -6.20
CA ASP A 97 17.70 -7.12 -6.82
C ASP A 97 18.11 -8.59 -6.63
N TRP A 98 18.70 -9.12 -7.69
CA TRP A 98 19.40 -10.39 -7.67
C TRP A 98 20.53 -10.32 -6.65
N SER A 99 20.39 -11.10 -5.60
CA SER A 99 21.43 -11.29 -4.60
C SER A 99 22.12 -12.63 -4.83
N ASN A 100 23.34 -12.76 -4.32
CA ASN A 100 24.05 -14.04 -4.32
C ASN A 100 23.40 -15.08 -3.38
N THR A 101 22.43 -14.66 -2.57
CA THR A 101 21.68 -15.55 -1.68
C THR A 101 20.48 -16.19 -2.39
N SER A 102 20.45 -17.52 -2.46
CA SER A 102 19.42 -18.32 -3.14
C SER A 102 18.16 -18.60 -2.28
N GLU A 103 17.86 -17.76 -1.28
CA GLU A 103 16.79 -18.01 -0.30
C GLU A 103 15.40 -18.09 -0.93
N TRP A 104 15.08 -17.17 -1.85
CA TRP A 104 13.79 -17.11 -2.52
C TRP A 104 13.56 -18.31 -3.43
N TYR A 105 14.57 -18.68 -4.19
CA TYR A 105 14.54 -19.89 -4.99
C TYR A 105 14.43 -21.16 -4.14
N LYS A 106 15.18 -21.24 -3.02
CA LYS A 106 15.08 -22.38 -2.09
C LYS A 106 13.67 -22.49 -1.49
N TRP A 107 13.07 -21.38 -1.10
CA TRP A 107 11.70 -21.35 -0.59
C TRP A 107 10.70 -21.84 -1.65
N ARG A 108 10.84 -21.37 -2.90
CA ARG A 108 10.03 -21.87 -4.03
C ARG A 108 10.26 -23.35 -4.30
N LYS A 109 11.50 -23.82 -4.19
CA LYS A 109 11.88 -25.22 -4.39
C LYS A 109 11.29 -26.12 -3.31
N ALA A 110 11.26 -25.68 -2.05
CA ALA A 110 10.62 -26.44 -0.97
C ALA A 110 9.13 -26.72 -1.29
N VAL A 111 8.42 -25.72 -1.83
CA VAL A 111 7.04 -25.89 -2.30
C VAL A 111 6.94 -26.90 -3.46
N LEU A 112 7.87 -26.89 -4.42
CA LEU A 112 7.92 -27.90 -5.50
C LEU A 112 8.16 -29.31 -4.96
N ASP A 113 8.99 -29.42 -3.92
CA ASP A 113 9.32 -30.68 -3.26
C ASP A 113 8.18 -31.15 -2.32
N GLY A 114 7.02 -30.49 -2.33
CA GLY A 114 5.84 -30.83 -1.54
C GLY A 114 5.91 -30.35 -0.08
N LYS A 115 6.94 -29.62 0.30
CA LYS A 115 7.11 -29.03 1.64
C LYS A 115 6.77 -27.55 1.59
N VAL A 116 5.49 -27.24 1.79
CA VAL A 116 5.01 -25.85 1.82
C VAL A 116 5.43 -25.19 3.12
N GLU A 117 6.54 -24.46 3.09
CA GLU A 117 6.97 -23.60 4.19
C GLU A 117 6.15 -22.32 4.17
N ARG A 118 5.23 -22.15 5.12
CA ARG A 118 4.47 -20.91 5.31
C ARG A 118 5.32 -19.91 6.08
N ARG A 119 5.33 -18.65 5.64
CA ARG A 119 6.10 -17.56 6.26
C ARG A 119 5.21 -16.35 6.53
N SER A 120 5.60 -15.53 7.49
CA SER A 120 4.95 -14.24 7.74
C SER A 120 5.73 -13.13 7.04
N ILE A 121 5.02 -12.22 6.37
CA ILE A 121 5.63 -11.09 5.67
C ILE A 121 5.08 -9.79 6.25
N SER A 122 5.95 -8.86 6.59
CA SER A 122 5.55 -7.53 7.04
C SER A 122 6.06 -6.46 6.07
N VAL A 123 5.15 -5.63 5.58
CA VAL A 123 5.47 -4.40 4.84
C VAL A 123 5.35 -3.24 5.80
N ILE A 124 6.49 -2.64 6.15
CA ILE A 124 6.58 -1.55 7.13
C ILE A 124 6.73 -0.24 6.38
N PHE A 125 5.80 0.67 6.60
CA PHE A 125 5.83 2.02 6.06
C PHE A 125 6.64 2.93 6.98
N GLN A 126 7.48 3.78 6.38
CA GLN A 126 8.30 4.73 7.14
C GLN A 126 7.88 6.17 6.81
N ASN A 127 7.89 7.03 7.84
CA ASN A 127 7.78 8.47 7.68
C ASN A 127 9.13 9.07 7.25
N ASP A 128 9.15 10.36 6.90
CA ASP A 128 10.37 11.09 6.52
C ASP A 128 11.46 11.05 7.61
N ASP A 129 11.05 10.94 8.88
CA ASP A 129 11.96 10.77 10.03
C ASP A 129 12.50 9.33 10.20
N GLY A 130 12.18 8.41 9.29
CA GLY A 130 12.56 7.00 9.33
C GLY A 130 11.80 6.15 10.38
N LYS A 131 10.81 6.74 11.06
CA LYS A 131 9.96 6.05 12.05
C LYS A 131 8.87 5.23 11.37
N GLU A 132 8.50 4.11 11.99
CA GLU A 132 7.37 3.28 11.56
C GLU A 132 6.06 4.07 11.61
N ALA A 133 5.49 4.31 10.44
CA ALA A 133 4.24 5.03 10.24
C ALA A 133 3.03 4.09 10.19
N GLY A 134 3.29 2.82 9.92
CA GLY A 134 2.29 1.77 9.82
C GLY A 134 2.92 0.49 9.29
N ARG A 135 2.19 -0.61 9.42
CA ARG A 135 2.66 -1.94 9.01
C ARG A 135 1.50 -2.76 8.49
N ILE A 136 1.70 -3.41 7.35
CA ILE A 136 0.83 -4.47 6.84
C ILE A 136 1.50 -5.80 7.15
N ASN A 137 0.81 -6.68 7.86
CA ASN A 137 1.26 -8.05 8.10
C ASN A 137 0.45 -9.00 7.22
N LEU A 138 1.15 -9.89 6.55
CA LEU A 138 0.61 -10.96 5.73
C LEU A 138 1.00 -12.28 6.38
N TYR A 139 0.01 -13.13 6.64
CA TYR A 139 0.22 -14.42 7.29
C TYR A 139 -0.01 -15.57 6.30
N ASP A 140 0.61 -16.70 6.63
CA ASP A 140 0.56 -17.93 5.85
C ASP A 140 0.99 -17.75 4.39
N CYS A 141 2.04 -16.95 4.18
CA CYS A 141 2.55 -16.65 2.85
C CYS A 141 3.33 -17.85 2.27
N TRP A 142 3.20 -18.09 0.97
CA TRP A 142 4.02 -19.06 0.23
C TRP A 142 4.19 -18.68 -1.25
N PRO A 143 5.33 -19.03 -1.87
CA PRO A 143 5.65 -18.60 -3.23
C PRO A 143 4.93 -19.46 -4.27
N VAL A 144 4.15 -18.80 -5.12
CA VAL A 144 3.43 -19.40 -6.25
C VAL A 144 4.34 -19.48 -7.47
N LEU A 145 5.06 -18.40 -7.74
CA LEU A 145 5.91 -18.24 -8.90
C LEU A 145 7.22 -17.55 -8.51
N TRP A 146 8.30 -17.98 -9.14
CA TRP A 146 9.58 -17.28 -9.08
C TRP A 146 10.08 -17.12 -10.51
N ALA A 147 10.46 -15.89 -10.86
CA ALA A 147 11.07 -15.54 -12.12
C ALA A 147 12.48 -14.98 -11.84
N GLY A 148 13.48 -15.62 -12.44
CA GLY A 148 14.85 -15.15 -12.40
C GLY A 148 15.06 -13.87 -13.23
N PRO A 149 16.28 -13.32 -13.21
CA PRO A 149 16.58 -12.06 -13.87
C PRO A 149 16.56 -12.17 -15.38
N GLU A 150 16.01 -11.13 -16.01
CA GLU A 150 16.13 -10.93 -17.45
C GLU A 150 17.56 -10.49 -17.79
N LEU A 151 18.31 -11.39 -18.43
CA LEU A 151 19.70 -11.14 -18.78
C LEU A 151 19.77 -10.61 -20.22
N ASN A 152 20.04 -9.31 -20.37
CA ASN A 152 20.23 -8.67 -21.67
C ASN A 152 21.57 -7.93 -21.70
N ALA A 153 22.48 -8.35 -22.58
CA ALA A 153 23.80 -7.75 -22.72
C ALA A 153 23.79 -6.25 -23.12
N LYS A 154 22.64 -5.74 -23.59
CA LYS A 154 22.45 -4.33 -23.96
C LYS A 154 21.79 -3.50 -22.86
N SER A 155 21.22 -4.11 -21.82
CA SER A 155 20.61 -3.35 -20.74
C SER A 155 21.67 -2.96 -19.70
N SER A 156 21.64 -1.70 -19.28
CA SER A 156 22.46 -1.19 -18.18
C SER A 156 21.56 -1.08 -16.95
N GLY A 157 21.54 -2.13 -16.13
CA GLY A 157 20.72 -2.20 -14.93
C GLY A 157 21.18 -3.35 -14.03
N HIS A 158 20.70 -3.34 -12.78
CA HIS A 158 20.89 -4.47 -11.89
C HIS A 158 20.01 -5.63 -12.35
N ALA A 159 20.51 -6.87 -12.22
CA ALA A 159 19.68 -8.04 -12.42
C ALA A 159 18.60 -8.06 -11.33
N GLN A 160 17.33 -8.19 -11.70
CA GLN A 160 16.20 -8.20 -10.77
C GLN A 160 15.52 -9.55 -10.77
N GLU A 161 15.15 -10.08 -9.61
CA GLU A 161 14.27 -11.24 -9.51
C GLU A 161 12.87 -10.83 -9.06
N LYS A 162 11.89 -11.61 -9.52
CA LYS A 162 10.48 -11.42 -9.21
C LYS A 162 9.93 -12.67 -8.55
N ILE A 163 9.21 -12.49 -7.44
CA ILE A 163 8.50 -13.57 -6.77
C ILE A 163 7.02 -13.20 -6.60
N GLU A 164 6.14 -14.15 -6.89
CA GLU A 164 4.72 -14.03 -6.62
C GLU A 164 4.37 -14.92 -5.44
N ILE A 165 3.72 -14.33 -4.45
CA ILE A 165 3.44 -14.93 -3.15
C ILE A 165 1.94 -14.86 -2.91
N SER A 166 1.34 -15.97 -2.51
CA SER A 166 -0.04 -15.99 -2.05
C SER A 166 -0.06 -15.90 -0.53
N TRP A 167 -1.02 -15.16 0.01
CA TRP A 167 -1.26 -15.00 1.44
C TRP A 167 -2.73 -15.29 1.76
N GLU A 168 -3.01 -15.70 2.99
CA GLU A 168 -4.37 -16.07 3.42
C GLU A 168 -5.00 -15.04 4.34
N THR A 169 -4.20 -14.31 5.12
CA THR A 169 -4.68 -13.28 6.03
C THR A 169 -3.84 -12.02 5.91
N LEU A 170 -4.50 -10.86 5.87
CA LEU A 170 -3.89 -9.54 5.88
C LEU A 170 -4.36 -8.78 7.12
N GLU A 171 -3.41 -8.19 7.84
CA GLU A 171 -3.66 -7.34 9.01
C GLU A 171 -2.97 -5.99 8.81
N LEU A 172 -3.75 -4.91 8.85
CA LEU A 172 -3.22 -3.54 8.85
C LEU A 172 -3.07 -3.04 10.29
N LYS A 173 -1.86 -2.64 10.67
CA LYS A 173 -1.57 -1.93 11.92
C LYS A 173 -1.22 -0.48 11.58
N ALA A 174 -2.09 0.45 11.99
CA ALA A 174 -1.78 1.87 11.92
C ALA A 174 -0.62 2.19 12.88
N GLY A 175 0.35 2.98 12.42
CA GLY A 175 1.37 3.53 13.30
C GLY A 175 0.77 4.55 14.27
N LYS A 176 1.38 4.66 15.44
CA LYS A 176 0.99 5.60 16.48
C LYS A 176 1.65 6.96 16.29
#